data_AF-A0A0D2UJW6-F1
#
_entry.id   AF-A0A0D2UJW6-F1
#
_cell.length_a   1.000
_cell.length_b   1.000
_cell.length_c   1.000
_cell.angle_alpha   90.00
_cell.angle_beta   90.00
_cell.angle_gamma   90.00
#
_symmetry.space_group_name_H-M   'P 1'
#
loop_
_entity.id
_entity.type
_entity.pdbx_description
1 polymer ?
#
loop_
_entity_poly.entity_id
_entity_poly.type
_entity_poly.pdbx_seq_one_letter_code
_entity_poly.pdbx_strand_id
1 'polypeptide(L)'
;MELCPTIKNILLLDSEGKRIAVKYYSDDWPTNAAKEAFEKAVFTKTQKTNARTEAEITMFDNYIVVYKFVQDLHFFVTGGENENEIILATVLQGFFDAVGLLLRGTEDKKEALENLDLILLCLDEIVDGGIILETDANVIAGKVDSHSMDAGAPLSEQVNLLLFHSSDYPLAKSIATILTYLVLQQTITQALATAREHLTRSLLK
;
A
#
# COMPACT_ATOMS: atom_id res chain seq x y z
N MET A 1 -21.10 12.25 -14.03
CA MET A 1 -21.17 10.78 -14.05
C MET A 1 -19.77 10.34 -13.73
N GLU A 2 -19.48 10.07 -12.47
CA GLU A 2 -18.19 9.48 -12.11
C GLU A 2 -18.19 8.07 -12.69
N LEU A 3 -17.26 7.81 -13.60
CA LEU A 3 -17.23 6.61 -14.44
C LEU A 3 -16.39 5.49 -13.81
N CYS A 4 -15.66 5.80 -12.74
CA CYS A 4 -14.74 4.88 -12.09
C CYS A 4 -15.31 4.46 -10.74
N PRO A 5 -15.30 3.16 -10.40
CA PRO A 5 -15.69 2.71 -9.08
C PRO A 5 -14.76 3.31 -8.02
N THR A 6 -15.35 3.77 -6.92
CA THR A 6 -14.62 4.47 -5.86
C THR A 6 -14.63 3.69 -4.54
N ILE A 7 -13.45 3.56 -3.95
CA ILE A 7 -13.28 3.03 -2.60
C ILE A 7 -13.35 4.18 -1.60
N LYS A 8 -14.23 4.07 -0.61
CA LYS A 8 -14.42 5.07 0.44
C LYS A 8 -13.42 4.87 1.58
N ASN A 9 -13.18 3.62 1.96
CA ASN A 9 -12.16 3.22 2.94
C ASN A 9 -11.78 1.74 2.79
N ILE A 10 -10.60 1.41 3.30
CA ILE A 10 -10.15 0.04 3.57
C ILE A 10 -9.77 -0.03 5.04
N LEU A 11 -10.28 -1.05 5.74
CA LEU A 11 -10.01 -1.28 7.16
C LEU A 11 -9.42 -2.68 7.36
N LEU A 12 -8.35 -2.75 8.13
CA LEU A 12 -7.83 -3.96 8.74
C LEU A 12 -7.94 -3.79 10.25
N LEU A 13 -8.88 -4.52 10.84
CA LEU A 13 -9.13 -4.51 12.27
C LEU A 13 -8.68 -5.84 12.89
N ASP A 14 -8.46 -5.84 14.20
CA ASP A 14 -8.29 -7.08 14.95
C ASP A 14 -9.63 -7.72 15.33
N SER A 15 -9.59 -8.90 15.96
CA SER A 15 -10.76 -9.61 16.47
C SER A 15 -11.50 -8.90 17.61
N GLU A 16 -10.99 -7.78 18.13
CA GLU A 16 -11.65 -6.90 19.11
C GLU A 16 -12.20 -5.61 18.47
N GLY A 17 -11.99 -5.42 17.16
CA GLY A 17 -12.41 -4.23 16.43
C GLY A 17 -11.47 -3.04 16.58
N LYS A 18 -10.24 -3.25 17.05
CA LYS A 18 -9.19 -2.21 17.09
C LYS A 18 -8.47 -2.14 15.76
N ARG A 19 -8.02 -0.94 15.40
CA ARG A 19 -7.26 -0.69 14.17
C ARG A 19 -5.92 -1.42 14.19
N ILE A 20 -5.63 -2.14 13.11
CA ILE A 20 -4.28 -2.53 12.71
C ILE A 20 -3.80 -1.55 11.64
N ALA A 21 -4.56 -1.42 10.55
CA ALA A 21 -4.33 -0.43 9.51
C ALA A 21 -5.68 0.09 8.98
N VAL A 22 -5.80 1.40 8.76
CA VAL A 22 -7.01 2.00 8.18
C VAL A 22 -6.61 3.09 7.19
N LYS A 23 -7.32 3.15 6.07
CA LYS A 23 -7.14 4.22 5.07
C LYS A 23 -8.50 4.69 4.58
N TYR A 24 -8.71 6.01 4.62
CA TYR A 24 -9.94 6.67 4.21
C TYR A 24 -9.63 7.55 3.01
N TYR A 25 -10.43 7.44 1.96
CA TYR A 25 -10.26 8.15 0.70
C TYR A 25 -11.40 9.14 0.41
N SER A 26 -12.35 9.24 1.32
CA SER A 26 -13.49 10.16 1.23
C SER A 26 -13.58 11.05 2.47
N ASP A 27 -14.17 12.22 2.28
CA ASP A 27 -14.41 13.21 3.33
C ASP A 27 -15.71 12.96 4.11
N ASP A 28 -16.36 11.82 3.89
CA ASP A 28 -17.61 11.43 4.55
C ASP A 28 -17.45 11.33 6.08
N TRP A 29 -16.22 11.03 6.55
CA TRP A 29 -15.84 11.01 7.98
C TRP A 29 -14.70 12.00 8.25
N PRO A 30 -15.00 13.30 8.43
CA PRO A 30 -13.98 14.35 8.48
C PRO A 30 -13.18 14.37 9.79
N THR A 31 -13.70 13.75 10.86
CA THR A 31 -13.03 13.72 12.17
C THR A 31 -12.62 12.30 12.54
N ASN A 32 -11.56 12.16 13.34
CA ASN A 32 -11.15 10.84 13.83
C ASN A 32 -12.26 10.16 14.65
N ALA A 33 -13.02 10.92 15.45
CA ALA A 33 -14.16 10.41 16.20
C ALA A 33 -15.27 9.84 15.28
N ALA A 34 -15.52 10.48 14.14
CA ALA A 34 -16.48 9.96 13.16
C ALA A 34 -15.99 8.66 12.50
N LYS A 35 -14.68 8.57 12.20
CA LYS A 35 -14.06 7.34 11.68
C LYS A 35 -14.16 6.18 12.68
N GLU A 36 -13.80 6.42 13.94
CA GLU A 36 -13.90 5.42 15.01
C GLU A 36 -15.36 4.98 15.26
N ALA A 37 -16.31 5.90 15.19
CA ALA A 37 -17.73 5.57 15.31
C ALA A 37 -18.20 4.65 14.17
N PHE A 38 -17.77 4.92 12.94
CA PHE A 38 -18.06 4.08 11.78
C PHE A 38 -17.45 2.69 11.91
N GLU A 39 -16.16 2.60 12.25
CA GLU A 39 -15.46 1.32 12.44
C GLU A 39 -16.15 0.46 13.50
N LYS A 40 -16.50 1.07 14.64
CA LYS A 40 -17.23 0.37 15.70
C LYS A 40 -18.59 -0.13 15.24
N ALA A 41 -19.32 0.66 14.45
CA ALA A 41 -20.62 0.27 13.94
C ALA A 41 -20.51 -0.89 12.93
N VAL A 42 -19.58 -0.80 11.97
CA VAL A 42 -19.30 -1.86 11.00
C VAL A 42 -18.87 -3.15 11.70
N PHE A 43 -17.94 -3.07 12.66
CA PHE A 43 -17.49 -4.24 13.42
C PHE A 43 -18.65 -4.88 14.20
N THR A 44 -19.45 -4.08 14.90
CA THR A 44 -20.61 -4.58 15.67
C THR A 44 -21.64 -5.27 14.78
N LYS A 45 -21.82 -4.78 13.54
CA LYS A 45 -22.76 -5.34 12.57
C LYS A 45 -22.27 -6.67 12.00
N THR A 46 -20.97 -6.80 11.77
CA THR A 46 -20.37 -7.93 11.05
C THR A 46 -19.85 -9.04 11.98
N GLN A 47 -19.55 -8.76 13.25
CA GLN A 47 -18.97 -9.74 14.20
C GLN A 47 -19.76 -11.05 14.39
N LYS A 48 -21.06 -11.07 14.06
CA LYS A 48 -21.92 -12.25 14.23
C LYS A 48 -22.01 -13.12 12.97
N THR A 49 -21.44 -12.67 11.86
CA THR A 49 -21.49 -13.37 10.58
C THR A 49 -20.24 -14.23 10.38
N ASN A 50 -20.39 -15.36 9.68
CA ASN A 50 -19.28 -16.30 9.43
C ASN A 50 -18.56 -15.99 8.12
N ALA A 51 -17.91 -14.83 8.05
CA ALA A 51 -17.15 -14.39 6.87
C ALA A 51 -15.75 -15.02 6.78
N ARG A 52 -15.59 -16.30 7.13
CA ARG A 52 -14.28 -17.00 7.16
C ARG A 52 -13.96 -17.74 5.88
N THR A 53 -14.97 -18.24 5.18
CA THR A 53 -14.77 -19.01 3.93
C THR A 53 -14.76 -18.06 2.74
N GLU A 54 -15.79 -17.23 2.63
CA GLU A 54 -16.04 -16.32 1.52
C GLU A 54 -16.24 -14.90 2.03
N ALA A 55 -16.10 -13.93 1.12
CA ALA A 55 -16.40 -12.55 1.42
C ALA A 55 -17.91 -12.36 1.59
N GLU A 56 -18.30 -11.66 2.64
CA GLU A 56 -19.69 -11.31 2.92
C GLU A 56 -19.94 -9.84 2.59
N ILE A 57 -21.18 -9.52 2.23
CA ILE A 57 -21.60 -8.18 1.83
C ILE A 57 -22.70 -7.69 2.76
N THR A 58 -22.59 -6.46 3.24
CA THR A 58 -23.67 -5.82 4.00
C THR A 58 -23.82 -4.35 3.63
N MET A 59 -25.04 -3.85 3.72
CA MET A 59 -25.35 -2.43 3.53
C MET A 59 -25.40 -1.72 4.89
N PHE A 60 -24.77 -0.56 5.02
CA PHE A 60 -24.74 0.22 6.25
C PHE A 60 -24.69 1.72 5.94
N ASP A 61 -25.65 2.51 6.41
CA ASP A 61 -25.74 3.97 6.21
C ASP A 61 -25.39 4.44 4.78
N ASN A 62 -26.06 3.86 3.78
CA ASN A 62 -25.83 4.15 2.35
C ASN A 62 -24.41 3.81 1.85
N TYR A 63 -23.74 2.89 2.52
CA TYR A 63 -22.51 2.25 2.08
C TYR A 63 -22.72 0.76 1.85
N ILE A 64 -22.00 0.25 0.87
CA ILE A 64 -21.77 -1.18 0.71
C ILE A 64 -20.45 -1.50 1.41
N VAL A 65 -20.48 -2.45 2.33
CA VAL A 65 -19.30 -2.95 3.04
C VAL A 65 -19.12 -4.42 2.69
N VAL A 66 -17.98 -4.74 2.09
CA VAL A 66 -17.56 -6.12 1.80
C VAL A 66 -16.46 -6.50 2.79
N TYR A 67 -16.55 -7.69 3.37
CA TYR A 67 -15.64 -8.06 4.45
C TYR A 67 -15.35 -9.56 4.50
N LYS A 68 -14.18 -9.89 5.05
CA LYS A 68 -13.68 -11.27 5.22
C LYS A 68 -12.78 -11.35 6.45
N PHE A 69 -12.85 -12.45 7.18
CA PHE A 69 -12.13 -12.67 8.43
C PHE A 69 -11.20 -13.88 8.31
N VAL A 70 -9.99 -13.75 8.85
CA VAL A 70 -9.08 -14.87 9.05
C VAL A 70 -8.37 -14.73 10.38
N GLN A 71 -8.38 -15.79 11.18
CA GLN A 71 -7.84 -15.81 12.54
C GLN A 71 -8.27 -14.56 13.36
N ASP A 72 -7.32 -13.66 13.64
CA ASP A 72 -7.49 -12.42 14.39
C ASP A 72 -7.55 -11.16 13.51
N LEU A 73 -7.53 -11.31 12.17
CA LEU A 73 -7.54 -10.22 11.20
C LEU A 73 -8.89 -10.13 10.50
N HIS A 74 -9.49 -8.94 10.58
CA HIS A 74 -10.78 -8.64 9.96
C HIS A 74 -10.61 -7.58 8.87
N PHE A 75 -10.87 -7.96 7.63
CA PHE A 75 -10.68 -7.16 6.43
C PHE A 75 -12.00 -6.55 5.99
N PHE A 76 -12.00 -5.25 5.65
CA PHE A 76 -13.17 -4.52 5.17
C PHE A 76 -12.80 -3.60 4.02
N VAL A 77 -13.67 -3.55 3.01
CA VAL A 77 -13.65 -2.56 1.93
C VAL A 77 -15.03 -1.92 1.86
N THR A 78 -15.06 -0.59 1.86
CA THR A 78 -16.31 0.19 1.81
C THR A 78 -16.40 0.96 0.51
N GLY A 79 -17.55 0.88 -0.18
CA GLY A 79 -17.94 1.73 -1.30
C GLY A 79 -19.27 2.45 -1.03
N GLY A 80 -19.66 3.38 -1.90
CA GLY A 80 -20.99 4.02 -1.82
C GLY A 80 -22.13 3.06 -2.19
N GLU A 81 -23.38 3.40 -1.84
CA GLU A 81 -24.59 2.60 -2.12
C GLU A 81 -24.84 2.25 -3.61
N ASN A 82 -24.22 2.99 -4.53
CA ASN A 82 -24.37 2.78 -5.97
C ASN A 82 -23.16 2.07 -6.60
N GLU A 83 -22.17 1.67 -5.81
CA GLU A 83 -20.99 0.95 -6.29
C GLU A 83 -21.32 -0.51 -6.61
N ASN A 84 -20.57 -1.10 -7.53
CA ASN A 84 -20.72 -2.52 -7.84
C ASN A 84 -20.04 -3.38 -6.76
N GLU A 85 -20.80 -4.20 -6.06
CA GLU A 85 -20.30 -4.99 -4.92
C GLU A 85 -19.24 -6.02 -5.35
N ILE A 86 -19.29 -6.49 -6.59
CA ILE A 86 -18.31 -7.44 -7.15
C ILE A 86 -16.93 -6.77 -7.28
N ILE A 87 -16.89 -5.49 -7.63
CA ILE A 87 -15.63 -4.75 -7.72
C ILE A 87 -15.04 -4.57 -6.33
N LEU A 88 -15.85 -4.20 -5.34
CA LEU A 88 -15.42 -4.09 -3.94
C LEU A 88 -14.92 -5.43 -3.39
N ALA A 89 -15.59 -6.54 -3.73
CA ALA A 89 -15.16 -7.89 -3.38
C ALA A 89 -13.84 -8.27 -4.03
N THR A 90 -13.58 -7.83 -5.26
CA THR A 90 -12.31 -8.05 -5.96
C THR A 90 -11.16 -7.31 -5.27
N VAL A 91 -11.39 -6.07 -4.86
CA VAL A 91 -10.42 -5.29 -4.06
C VAL A 91 -10.15 -5.96 -2.72
N LEU A 92 -11.20 -6.40 -2.02
CA LEU A 92 -11.06 -7.11 -0.74
C LEU A 92 -10.27 -8.41 -0.89
N GLN A 93 -10.55 -9.20 -1.93
CA GLN A 93 -9.87 -10.47 -2.17
C GLN A 93 -8.39 -10.24 -2.53
N GLY A 94 -8.11 -9.25 -3.40
CA GLY A 94 -6.74 -8.85 -3.71
C GLY A 94 -5.96 -8.40 -2.47
N PHE A 95 -6.59 -7.59 -1.60
CA PHE A 95 -6.00 -7.17 -0.33
C PHE A 95 -5.73 -8.35 0.61
N PHE A 96 -6.71 -9.24 0.77
CA PHE A 96 -6.61 -10.43 1.60
C PHE A 96 -5.45 -11.33 1.16
N ASP A 97 -5.41 -11.69 -0.13
CA ASP A 97 -4.39 -12.58 -0.67
C ASP A 97 -3.00 -11.92 -0.64
N ALA A 98 -2.90 -10.61 -0.92
CA ALA A 98 -1.62 -9.88 -0.87
C ALA A 98 -1.05 -9.83 0.55
N VAL A 99 -1.88 -9.57 1.56
CA VAL A 99 -1.46 -9.64 2.96
C VAL A 99 -1.05 -11.06 3.33
N GLY A 100 -1.79 -12.08 2.90
CA GLY A 100 -1.40 -13.48 3.10
C GLY A 100 -0.03 -13.82 2.52
N LEU A 101 0.30 -13.30 1.33
CA LEU A 101 1.63 -13.45 0.71
C LEU A 101 2.72 -12.72 1.51
N LEU A 102 2.49 -11.46 1.88
CA LEU A 102 3.46 -10.63 2.61
C LEU A 102 3.76 -11.18 4.01
N LEU A 103 2.75 -11.73 4.68
CA LEU A 103 2.88 -12.37 6.00
C LEU A 103 3.23 -13.86 5.93
N ARG A 104 3.59 -14.37 4.74
CA ARG A 104 4.03 -15.75 4.50
C ARG A 104 3.02 -16.81 5.02
N GLY A 105 1.73 -16.49 4.92
CA GLY A 105 0.62 -17.35 5.36
C GLY A 105 0.33 -17.33 6.86
N THR A 106 0.99 -16.45 7.63
CA THR A 106 0.72 -16.28 9.07
C THR A 106 -0.14 -15.04 9.30
N GLU A 107 -1.44 -15.21 9.16
CA GLU A 107 -2.42 -14.11 9.18
C GLU A 107 -2.96 -13.86 10.61
N ASP A 108 -2.05 -13.73 11.58
CA ASP A 108 -2.39 -13.36 12.97
C ASP A 108 -2.04 -11.91 13.28
N LYS A 109 -2.63 -11.39 14.36
CA LYS A 109 -2.46 -9.99 14.78
C LYS A 109 -0.99 -9.64 15.06
N LYS A 110 -0.22 -10.56 15.63
CA LYS A 110 1.16 -10.30 16.02
C LYS A 110 2.02 -10.13 14.77
N GLU A 111 1.92 -11.06 13.82
CA GLU A 111 2.67 -11.00 12.57
C GLU A 111 2.30 -9.76 11.75
N ALA A 112 1.02 -9.41 11.69
CA ALA A 112 0.55 -8.21 11.00
C ALA A 112 1.13 -6.91 11.60
N LEU A 113 1.28 -6.85 12.93
CA LEU A 113 1.89 -5.70 13.60
C LEU A 113 3.41 -5.64 13.42
N GLU A 114 4.08 -6.80 13.35
CA GLU A 114 5.52 -6.90 13.09
C GLU A 114 5.88 -6.47 11.66
N ASN A 115 4.97 -6.63 10.70
CA ASN A 115 5.14 -6.28 9.28
C ASN A 115 4.15 -5.19 8.81
N LEU A 116 3.80 -4.26 9.69
CA LEU A 116 2.78 -3.24 9.42
C LEU A 116 3.16 -2.32 8.24
N ASP A 117 4.45 -2.06 8.06
CA ASP A 117 5.00 -1.30 6.94
C ASP A 117 4.66 -1.93 5.59
N LEU A 118 4.80 -3.26 5.45
CA LEU A 118 4.41 -3.98 4.24
C LEU A 118 2.90 -3.88 3.98
N ILE A 119 2.08 -3.93 5.04
CA ILE A 119 0.62 -3.79 4.91
C ILE A 119 0.25 -2.38 4.45
N LEU A 120 0.91 -1.33 4.96
CA LEU A 120 0.66 0.04 4.54
C LEU A 120 1.05 0.27 3.07
N LEU A 121 2.20 -0.25 2.63
CA LEU A 121 2.61 -0.22 1.22
C LEU A 121 1.64 -1.02 0.34
N CYS A 122 1.15 -2.17 0.82
CA CYS A 122 0.12 -2.95 0.13
C CYS A 122 -1.15 -2.12 -0.11
N LEU A 123 -1.62 -1.36 0.89
CA LEU A 123 -2.78 -0.47 0.73
C LEU A 123 -2.53 0.66 -0.29
N ASP A 124 -1.29 1.16 -0.39
CA ASP A 124 -0.90 2.17 -1.38
C ASP A 124 -0.92 1.60 -2.81
N GLU A 125 -0.49 0.36 -2.99
CA GLU A 125 -0.49 -0.31 -4.30
C GLU A 125 -1.89 -0.73 -4.78
N ILE A 126 -2.84 -0.95 -3.86
CA ILE A 126 -4.22 -1.35 -4.19
C ILE A 126 -5.06 -0.12 -4.57
N VAL A 127 -5.02 0.94 -3.76
CA VAL A 127 -5.89 2.12 -3.93
C VAL A 127 -5.15 3.42 -3.63
N ASP A 128 -5.23 4.35 -4.58
CA ASP A 128 -4.79 5.73 -4.45
C ASP A 128 -5.94 6.72 -4.69
N GLY A 129 -6.16 7.65 -3.77
CA GLY A 129 -7.24 8.64 -3.85
C GLY A 129 -8.65 8.03 -4.01
N GLY A 130 -8.86 6.77 -3.61
CA GLY A 130 -10.13 6.05 -3.79
C GLY A 130 -10.25 5.36 -5.15
N ILE A 131 -9.26 5.51 -6.03
CA ILE A 131 -9.17 4.84 -7.34
C ILE A 131 -8.41 3.53 -7.17
N ILE A 132 -8.99 2.45 -7.69
CA ILE A 132 -8.39 1.12 -7.68
C ILE A 132 -7.25 1.10 -8.71
N LEU A 133 -6.05 0.75 -8.26
CA LEU A 133 -4.85 0.66 -9.09
C LEU A 133 -4.53 -0.78 -9.49
N GLU A 134 -4.60 -1.71 -8.53
CA GLU A 134 -4.28 -3.12 -8.72
C GLU A 134 -5.15 -4.00 -7.83
N THR A 135 -5.44 -5.22 -8.30
CA THR A 135 -6.21 -6.23 -7.56
C THR A 135 -5.54 -7.61 -7.57
N ASP A 136 -4.55 -7.86 -8.43
CA ASP A 136 -3.80 -9.11 -8.40
C ASP A 136 -2.79 -9.12 -7.25
N ALA A 137 -2.97 -10.06 -6.33
CA ALA A 137 -2.17 -10.17 -5.12
C ALA A 137 -0.67 -10.40 -5.37
N ASN A 138 -0.32 -11.15 -6.43
CA ASN A 138 1.10 -11.39 -6.74
C ASN A 138 1.76 -10.14 -7.29
N VAL A 139 1.02 -9.36 -8.08
CA VAL A 139 1.50 -8.07 -8.58
C VAL A 139 1.67 -7.08 -7.43
N ILE A 140 0.68 -6.98 -6.53
CA ILE A 140 0.75 -6.12 -5.34
C ILE A 140 1.94 -6.51 -4.47
N ALA A 141 2.03 -7.78 -4.06
CA ALA A 141 3.09 -8.26 -3.19
C ALA A 141 4.48 -8.10 -3.84
N GLY A 142 4.61 -8.36 -5.14
CA GLY A 142 5.86 -8.16 -5.88
C GLY A 142 6.30 -6.69 -5.90
N LYS A 143 5.36 -5.75 -6.09
CA LYS A 143 5.66 -4.32 -6.00
C LYS A 143 6.07 -3.92 -4.59
N VAL A 144 5.36 -4.37 -3.56
CA VAL A 144 5.71 -4.09 -2.15
C VAL A 144 7.08 -4.66 -1.80
N ASP A 145 7.41 -5.87 -2.24
CA ASP A 145 8.70 -6.50 -1.99
C ASP A 145 9.84 -5.71 -2.66
N SER A 146 9.63 -5.24 -3.89
CA SER A 146 10.59 -4.34 -4.57
C SER A 146 10.78 -3.00 -3.86
N HIS A 147 9.75 -2.46 -3.18
CA HIS A 147 9.89 -1.28 -2.33
C HIS A 147 10.76 -1.58 -1.09
N SER A 148 10.72 -2.82 -0.57
CA SER A 148 11.57 -3.25 0.55
C SER A 148 13.03 -3.52 0.15
N MET A 149 13.27 -3.93 -1.10
CA MET A 149 14.60 -4.18 -1.67
C MET A 149 15.35 -2.90 -2.06
N ASP A 150 14.69 -1.74 -2.03
CA ASP A 150 15.27 -0.45 -2.42
C ASP A 150 16.15 0.21 -1.33
N ALA A 151 16.37 -0.45 -0.19
CA ALA A 151 17.32 0.03 0.82
C ALA A 151 18.78 -0.39 0.57
N GLY A 152 19.05 -1.27 -0.41
CA GLY A 152 20.37 -1.85 -0.65
C GLY A 152 20.86 -1.88 -2.10
N ALA A 153 20.04 -1.47 -3.07
CA ALA A 153 20.46 -1.40 -4.46
C ALA A 153 21.44 -0.23 -4.68
N PRO A 154 22.51 -0.38 -5.48
CA PRO A 154 23.36 0.74 -5.86
C PRO A 154 22.49 1.84 -6.43
N LEU A 155 22.69 3.09 -5.99
CA LEU A 155 21.89 4.26 -6.36
C LEU A 155 21.62 4.35 -7.88
N SER A 156 22.56 3.86 -8.71
CA SER A 156 22.45 3.75 -10.16
C SER A 156 21.31 2.87 -10.68
N GLU A 157 20.94 1.79 -9.99
CA GLU A 157 19.81 0.94 -10.36
C GLU A 157 18.47 1.58 -10.00
N GLN A 158 18.41 2.31 -8.88
CA GLN A 158 17.23 3.07 -8.46
C GLN A 158 16.86 4.15 -9.48
N VAL A 159 17.88 4.88 -10.00
CA VAL A 159 17.64 5.91 -11.02
C VAL A 159 17.15 5.30 -12.33
N ASN A 160 17.64 4.10 -12.70
CA ASN A 160 17.20 3.40 -13.90
C ASN A 160 15.75 2.91 -13.79
N LEU A 161 15.32 2.46 -12.61
CA LEU A 161 13.93 2.06 -12.37
C LEU A 161 13.00 3.28 -12.47
N LEU A 162 13.38 4.42 -11.90
CA LEU A 162 12.61 5.66 -11.96
C LEU A 162 12.48 6.17 -13.41
N LEU A 163 13.55 6.04 -14.20
CA LEU A 163 13.55 6.38 -15.63
C LEU A 163 12.58 5.49 -16.43
N PHE A 164 12.49 4.21 -16.13
CA PHE A 164 11.61 3.26 -16.81
C PHE A 164 10.12 3.59 -16.59
N HIS A 165 9.74 3.88 -15.35
CA HIS A 165 8.36 4.23 -14.99
C HIS A 165 7.94 5.63 -15.49
N SER A 166 8.90 6.51 -15.74
CA SER A 166 8.65 7.87 -16.26
C SER A 166 8.49 7.95 -17.79
N SER A 167 8.60 6.83 -18.51
CA SER A 167 8.56 6.73 -19.98
C SER A 167 7.40 7.50 -20.62
N ASP A 168 6.23 7.45 -19.98
CA ASP A 168 4.97 7.92 -20.57
C ASP A 168 4.58 9.35 -20.15
N TYR A 169 5.37 9.98 -19.26
CA TYR A 169 5.09 11.32 -18.72
C TYR A 169 6.25 12.30 -18.99
N PRO A 170 6.07 13.30 -19.88
CA PRO A 170 7.14 14.21 -20.32
C PRO A 170 7.83 14.98 -19.19
N LEU A 171 7.08 15.36 -18.16
CA LEU A 171 7.59 16.05 -16.97
C LEU A 171 8.43 15.12 -16.09
N ALA A 172 7.97 13.88 -15.89
CA ALA A 172 8.68 12.88 -15.10
C ALA A 172 10.03 12.53 -15.73
N LYS A 173 10.09 12.45 -17.07
CA LYS A 173 11.34 12.23 -17.81
C LYS A 173 12.37 13.35 -17.61
N SER A 174 11.92 14.60 -17.55
CA SER A 174 12.80 15.76 -17.27
C SER A 174 13.33 15.74 -15.84
N ILE A 175 12.48 15.41 -14.86
CA ILE A 175 12.88 15.28 -13.46
C ILE A 175 13.88 14.13 -13.29
N ALA A 176 13.61 12.97 -13.89
CA ALA A 176 14.51 11.82 -13.84
C ALA A 176 15.88 12.14 -14.46
N THR A 177 15.92 12.88 -15.57
CA THR A 177 17.18 13.33 -16.19
C THR A 177 18.00 14.25 -15.26
N ILE A 178 17.34 15.18 -14.56
CA ILE A 178 18.00 16.08 -13.61
C ILE A 178 18.56 15.28 -12.42
N LEU A 179 17.80 14.31 -11.90
CA LEU A 179 18.25 13.43 -10.81
C LEU A 179 19.47 12.60 -11.23
N THR A 180 19.46 12.00 -12.43
CA THR A 180 20.62 11.27 -12.97
C THR A 180 21.87 12.15 -13.04
N TYR A 181 21.72 13.41 -13.46
CA TYR A 181 22.84 14.34 -13.51
C TYR A 181 23.40 14.67 -12.12
N LEU A 182 22.53 14.89 -11.13
CA LEU A 182 22.93 15.16 -9.75
C LEU A 182 23.67 13.96 -9.13
N VAL A 183 23.20 12.75 -9.39
CA VAL A 183 23.85 11.51 -8.94
C VAL A 183 25.22 11.35 -9.59
N LEU A 184 25.34 11.61 -10.90
CA LEU A 184 26.62 11.55 -11.60
C LEU A 184 27.63 12.56 -11.01
N GLN A 185 27.19 13.77 -10.68
CA GLN A 185 28.03 14.79 -10.04
C GLN A 185 28.56 14.34 -8.66
N GLN A 186 27.71 13.71 -7.84
CA GLN A 186 28.13 13.17 -6.55
C GLN A 186 29.17 12.05 -6.71
N THR A 187 28.94 11.12 -7.65
CA THR A 187 29.87 10.01 -7.93
C THR A 187 31.23 10.52 -8.41
N ILE A 188 31.26 11.50 -9.32
CA ILE A 188 32.50 12.14 -9.78
C ILE A 188 33.22 12.81 -8.61
N THR A 189 32.49 13.49 -7.73
CA THR A 189 33.07 14.17 -6.56
C THR A 189 33.70 13.17 -5.59
N GLN A 190 33.04 12.04 -5.31
CA GLN A 190 33.59 10.97 -4.48
C GLN A 190 34.82 10.30 -5.10
N ALA A 191 34.80 10.06 -6.42
CA ALA A 191 35.93 9.50 -7.14
C ALA A 191 37.14 10.45 -7.10
N LEU A 192 36.92 11.76 -7.27
CA LEU A 192 37.96 12.79 -7.13
C LEU A 192 38.51 12.87 -5.70
N ALA A 193 37.65 12.79 -4.69
CA ALA A 193 38.08 12.79 -3.28
C ALA A 193 39.00 11.59 -2.98
N THR A 194 38.61 10.41 -3.47
CA THR A 194 39.36 9.16 -3.31
C THR A 194 40.71 9.22 -4.05
N ALA A 195 40.70 9.71 -5.29
CA ALA A 195 41.91 9.88 -6.09
C ALA A 195 42.89 10.87 -5.45
N ARG A 196 42.37 11.97 -4.89
CA ARG A 196 43.17 12.97 -4.17
C ARG A 196 43.84 12.35 -2.95
N GLU A 197 43.11 11.55 -2.18
CA GLU A 197 43.64 10.88 -0.99
C GLU A 197 44.76 9.89 -1.35
N HIS A 198 44.56 9.12 -2.42
CA HIS A 198 45.56 8.17 -2.93
C HIS A 198 46.84 8.88 -3.40
N LEU A 199 46.70 10.01 -4.12
CA LEU A 199 47.84 10.85 -4.53
C LEU A 199 48.59 11.43 -3.32
N THR A 200 47.89 11.97 -2.33
CA THR A 200 48.54 12.48 -1.10
C THR A 200 49.31 11.39 -0.35
N ARG A 201 48.77 10.17 -0.28
CA ARG A 201 49.47 9.03 0.34
C ARG A 201 50.68 8.57 -0.46
N SER A 202 50.67 8.71 -1.78
CA SER A 202 51.79 8.34 -2.65
C SER A 202 52.92 9.37 -2.67
N LEU A 203 52.64 10.64 -2.35
CA LEU A 203 53.62 11.72 -2.30
C LEU A 203 54.28 11.91 -0.93
N LEU A 204 53.73 11.28 0.12
CA LEU A 204 54.24 11.27 1.50
C LEU A 204 55.12 10.05 1.84
N LYS A 205 55.44 9.20 0.85
CA LYS A 205 56.43 8.13 0.92
C LYS A 205 57.65 8.53 0.10
#